data_AF-A0A7V5MIE3-F1
#
_entry.id   AF-A0A7V5MIE3-F1
#
_cell.length_a   1.000
_cell.length_b   1.000
_cell.length_c   1.000
_cell.angle_alpha   90.00
_cell.angle_beta   90.00
_cell.angle_gamma   90.00
#
_symmetry.space_group_name_H-M   'P 1'
#
loop_
_entity.id
_entity.type
_entity.pdbx_description
1 polymer ?
#
loop_
_entity_poly.entity_id
_entity_poly.type
_entity_poly.pdbx_seq_one_letter_code
_entity_poly.pdbx_strand_id
1 'polypeptide(L)'
;GRRFTTLKTTHRKKYSTNVLKKYKILPSEPFNESKAYLLKTHNKTHDDIWMGGQNFRVLTRYNNSTNYGMAIHLIAEAVSRDSNQSAVE
;
A
#
# COMPACT_ATOMS: atom_id res chain seq x y z
N GLY A 1 17.71 9.75 -4.08
CA GLY A 1 17.58 8.28 -4.15
C GLY A 1 17.10 7.86 -5.53
N ARG A 2 17.42 6.65 -5.99
CA ARG A 2 16.91 6.11 -7.26
C ARG A 2 15.42 5.82 -7.11
N ARG A 3 14.58 6.48 -7.93
CA ARG A 3 13.12 6.31 -7.93
C ARG A 3 12.74 4.90 -8.41
N PHE A 4 11.62 4.36 -7.93
CA PHE A 4 11.15 3.03 -8.33
C PHE A 4 10.46 3.09 -9.70
N THR A 5 11.02 2.35 -10.67
CA THR A 5 10.54 2.29 -12.06
C THR A 5 10.42 0.86 -12.62
N THR A 6 10.78 -0.17 -11.84
CA THR A 6 10.92 -1.55 -12.33
C THR A 6 9.60 -2.19 -12.75
N LEU A 7 8.51 -1.86 -12.05
CA LEU A 7 7.16 -2.35 -12.37
C LEU A 7 6.18 -1.18 -12.43
N LYS A 8 5.19 -1.27 -13.31
CA LYS A 8 4.10 -0.28 -13.38
C LYS A 8 3.29 -0.34 -12.10
N THR A 9 3.26 0.77 -11.36
CA THR A 9 2.48 0.93 -10.14
C THR A 9 1.13 1.56 -10.46
N THR A 10 0.04 0.90 -10.08
CA THR A 10 -1.33 1.34 -10.35
C THR A 10 -2.34 0.59 -9.47
N HIS A 11 -3.39 1.28 -9.04
CA HIS A 11 -4.54 0.70 -8.35
C HIS A 11 -5.56 0.02 -9.30
N ARG A 12 -5.22 -0.12 -10.60
CA ARG A 12 -6.09 -0.70 -11.63
C ARG A 12 -5.70 -2.11 -12.05
N LYS A 13 -4.44 -2.52 -11.82
CA LYS A 13 -3.91 -3.82 -12.24
C LYS A 13 -3.31 -4.53 -11.04
N LYS A 14 -3.62 -5.82 -10.91
CA LYS A 14 -2.98 -6.70 -9.94
C LYS A 14 -1.80 -7.45 -10.56
N TYR A 15 -0.78 -7.71 -9.76
CA TYR A 15 0.28 -8.70 -10.03
C TYR A 15 0.09 -9.89 -9.10
N SER A 16 0.51 -11.09 -9.50
CA SER A 16 0.59 -12.21 -8.56
C SER A 16 1.69 -11.95 -7.55
N THR A 17 1.51 -12.43 -6.32
CA THR A 17 2.53 -12.31 -5.27
C THR A 17 3.85 -12.97 -5.66
N ASN A 18 3.81 -14.07 -6.42
CA ASN A 18 5.01 -14.71 -6.96
C ASN A 18 5.79 -13.79 -7.91
N VAL A 19 5.11 -13.04 -8.77
CA VAL A 19 5.77 -12.04 -9.63
C VAL A 19 6.40 -10.96 -8.76
N LEU A 20 5.67 -10.41 -7.78
CA LEU A 20 6.20 -9.36 -6.90
C LEU A 20 7.44 -9.84 -6.11
N LYS A 21 7.42 -11.07 -5.60
CA LYS A 21 8.58 -11.71 -4.94
C LYS A 21 9.79 -11.81 -5.86
N LYS A 22 9.61 -12.15 -7.15
CA LYS A 22 10.71 -12.18 -8.14
C LYS A 22 11.38 -10.81 -8.31
N TYR A 23 10.62 -9.73 -8.14
CA TYR A 23 11.11 -8.35 -8.17
C TYR A 23 11.58 -7.84 -6.80
N LYS A 24 11.75 -8.72 -5.81
CA LYS A 24 12.15 -8.40 -4.43
C LYS A 24 11.18 -7.46 -3.70
N ILE A 25 9.91 -7.46 -4.12
CA ILE A 25 8.84 -6.74 -3.43
C ILE A 25 8.20 -7.73 -2.48
N LEU A 26 8.53 -7.58 -1.20
CA LEU A 26 8.08 -8.45 -0.11
C LEU A 26 7.15 -7.65 0.80
N PRO A 27 6.07 -8.26 1.31
CA PRO A 27 5.21 -7.58 2.26
C PRO A 27 5.90 -7.49 3.63
N SER A 28 5.72 -6.37 4.33
CA SER A 28 6.22 -6.17 5.70
C SER A 28 5.42 -6.97 6.74
N GLU A 29 4.16 -7.26 6.42
CA GLU A 29 3.24 -8.03 7.24
C GLU A 29 2.68 -9.23 6.46
N PRO A 30 2.09 -10.25 7.12
CA PRO A 30 1.46 -11.36 6.42
C PRO A 30 0.41 -10.89 5.40
N PHE A 31 0.65 -11.17 4.11
CA PHE A 31 -0.24 -10.80 3.02
C PHE A 31 -1.00 -12.03 2.51
N ASN A 32 -2.29 -12.11 2.84
CA ASN A 32 -3.12 -13.31 2.64
C ASN A 32 -3.86 -13.37 1.29
N GLU A 33 -3.47 -12.56 0.30
CA GLU A 33 -4.04 -12.62 -1.06
C GLU A 33 -3.04 -13.15 -2.09
N SER A 34 -3.53 -13.88 -3.10
CA SER A 34 -2.68 -14.42 -4.19
C SER A 34 -2.21 -13.37 -5.20
N LYS A 35 -2.86 -12.20 -5.22
CA LYS A 35 -2.56 -11.09 -6.12
C LYS A 35 -2.70 -9.76 -5.37
N ALA A 36 -1.83 -8.80 -5.68
CA ALA A 36 -1.84 -7.47 -5.07
C ALA A 36 -1.81 -6.37 -6.13
N TYR A 37 -2.43 -5.24 -5.83
CA TYR A 37 -2.14 -3.99 -6.53
C TYR A 37 -0.77 -3.48 -6.09
N LEU A 38 0.04 -3.03 -7.04
CA LEU A 38 1.32 -2.42 -6.71
C LEU A 38 1.17 -0.91 -6.69
N LEU A 39 1.37 -0.31 -5.53
CA LEU A 39 1.13 1.11 -5.30
C LEU A 39 2.44 1.82 -5.01
N LYS A 40 2.49 3.11 -5.30
CA LYS A 40 3.66 3.94 -5.05
C LYS A 40 3.23 5.26 -4.41
N THR A 41 3.90 5.65 -3.34
CA THR A 41 3.83 6.99 -2.77
C THR A 41 5.21 7.65 -2.92
N HIS A 42 5.20 8.96 -3.14
CA HIS A 42 6.42 9.73 -3.34
C HIS A 42 6.78 10.49 -2.07
N ASN A 43 7.88 10.12 -1.45
CA ASN A 43 8.50 10.90 -0.37
C ASN A 43 9.58 11.83 -0.92
N LYS A 44 10.01 12.76 -0.06
CA LYS A 44 11.05 13.75 -0.38
C LYS A 44 12.33 13.06 -0.88
N THR A 45 12.75 11.97 -0.25
CA THR A 45 14.04 11.31 -0.51
C THR A 45 13.93 9.96 -1.22
N HIS A 46 12.78 9.30 -1.14
CA HIS A 46 12.55 7.94 -1.63
C HIS A 46 11.11 7.74 -2.13
N ASP A 47 10.83 6.59 -2.73
CA ASP A 47 9.48 6.15 -3.06
C ASP A 47 9.13 4.98 -2.13
N ASP A 48 7.94 4.98 -1.55
CA ASP A 48 7.44 3.80 -0.84
C ASP A 48 6.61 2.95 -1.79
N ILE A 49 6.74 1.64 -1.63
CA ILE A 49 6.03 0.67 -2.42
C ILE A 49 5.10 -0.14 -1.52
N TRP A 50 3.83 -0.18 -1.89
CA TRP A 50 2.80 -0.85 -1.11
C TRP A 50 2.15 -1.97 -1.90
N MET A 51 1.83 -3.05 -1.20
CA MET A 51 1.01 -4.15 -1.70
C MET A 51 -0.44 -3.94 -1.25
N GLY A 52 -1.27 -3.42 -2.17
CA GLY A 52 -2.68 -3.18 -1.91
C GLY A 52 -3.52 -4.44 -2.14
N GLY A 53 -4.28 -4.84 -1.12
CA GLY A 53 -5.29 -5.89 -1.21
C GLY A 53 -6.62 -5.43 -1.82
N GLN A 54 -7.66 -6.24 -1.68
CA GLN A 54 -9.00 -5.94 -2.19
C GLN A 54 -9.63 -4.72 -1.50
N ASN A 55 -9.38 -4.51 -0.20
CA ASN A 55 -9.88 -3.34 0.55
C ASN A 55 -9.37 -2.03 -0.06
N PHE A 56 -8.13 -2.01 -0.55
CA PHE A 56 -7.58 -0.84 -1.23
C PHE A 56 -8.31 -0.51 -2.53
N ARG A 57 -8.83 -1.52 -3.24
CA ARG A 57 -9.65 -1.30 -4.43
C ARG A 57 -10.96 -0.60 -4.10
N VAL A 58 -11.56 -0.87 -2.94
CA VAL A 58 -12.80 -0.22 -2.51
C VAL A 58 -12.57 1.27 -2.33
N LEU A 59 -11.51 1.66 -1.61
CA LEU A 59 -11.14 3.07 -1.41
C LEU A 59 -10.91 3.80 -2.74
N THR A 60 -10.22 3.15 -3.68
CA THR A 60 -9.92 3.74 -4.99
C THR A 60 -11.09 3.73 -5.98
N ARG A 61 -12.20 3.04 -5.68
CA ARG A 61 -13.45 3.18 -6.42
C ARG A 61 -14.24 4.42 -5.99
N TYR A 62 -14.11 4.83 -4.72
CA TYR A 62 -14.72 6.07 -4.24
C TYR A 62 -14.01 7.29 -4.85
N ASN A 63 -12.68 7.28 -4.83
CA ASN A 63 -11.87 8.27 -5.52
C ASN A 63 -10.73 7.57 -6.26
N ASN A 64 -10.66 7.76 -7.57
CA ASN A 64 -9.73 7.11 -8.50
C ASN A 64 -8.28 7.62 -8.38
N SER A 65 -7.72 7.55 -7.17
CA SER A 65 -6.39 8.05 -6.80
C SER A 65 -5.72 7.13 -5.79
N THR A 66 -4.48 6.70 -6.08
CA THR A 66 -3.67 5.92 -5.14
C THR A 66 -3.32 6.72 -3.89
N ASN A 67 -2.99 8.00 -4.04
CA ASN A 67 -2.66 8.87 -2.91
C ASN A 67 -3.85 9.01 -1.96
N TYR A 68 -5.07 9.11 -2.50
CA TYR A 68 -6.27 9.17 -1.67
C TYR A 68 -6.43 7.89 -0.83
N GLY A 69 -6.37 6.71 -1.47
CA GLY A 69 -6.50 5.44 -0.76
C GLY A 69 -5.44 5.25 0.33
N MET A 70 -4.19 5.67 0.05
CA MET A 70 -3.11 5.61 1.04
C MET A 70 -3.29 6.62 2.17
N ALA A 71 -3.74 7.84 1.89
CA ALA A 71 -4.00 8.84 2.92
C ALA A 71 -5.06 8.36 3.92
N ILE A 72 -6.17 7.80 3.44
CA ILE A 72 -7.22 7.22 4.31
C ILE A 72 -6.66 6.06 5.16
N HIS A 73 -5.86 5.18 4.56
CA HIS A 73 -5.23 4.08 5.29
C HIS A 73 -4.31 4.59 6.42
N LEU A 74 -3.43 5.55 6.12
CA LEU A 74 -2.49 6.11 7.09
C LEU A 74 -3.20 6.87 8.21
N ILE A 75 -4.28 7.61 7.90
CA ILE A 75 -5.10 8.29 8.91
C ILE A 75 -5.77 7.26 9.83
N ALA A 76 -6.37 6.21 9.27
CA ALA A 76 -7.01 5.17 10.07
C ALA A 76 -6.01 4.44 10.98
N GLU A 77 -4.80 4.20 10.48
CA GLU A 77 -3.72 3.59 11.26
C GLU A 77 -3.28 4.51 12.42
N ALA A 78 -3.11 5.80 12.17
CA ALA A 78 -2.76 6.78 13.20
C ALA A 78 -3.82 6.86 14.31
N VAL A 79 -5.10 7.00 13.94
CA VAL A 79 -6.21 7.05 14.91
C VAL A 79 -6.32 5.78 15.74
N SER A 80 -6.10 4.61 15.12
CA SER A 80 -6.13 3.33 15.83
C SER A 80 -4.96 3.20 16.83
N ARG A 81 -3.76 3.66 16.47
CA ARG A 81 -2.62 3.68 17.39
C ARG A 81 -2.88 4.60 18.58
N ASP A 82 -3.39 5.80 18.34
CA ASP A 82 -3.70 6.77 19.39
C ASP A 82 -4.75 6.22 20.37
N SER A 83 -5.81 5.58 19.84
CA SER A 83 -6.89 4.99 20.65
C SER A 83 -6.39 3.83 21.53
N ASN A 84 -5.47 3.02 21.01
CA ASN A 84 -4.85 1.93 21.77
C ASN A 84 -3.90 2.44 22.85
N GLN A 85 -3.25 3.60 22.66
CA GLN A 85 -2.35 4.16 23.65
C GLN A 85 -3.11 4.69 24.88
N SER A 86 -4.27 5.32 24.67
CA SER A 86 -5.15 5.79 25.76
C SER A 86 -5.83 4.66 26.55
N ALA A 87 -5.79 3.41 26.08
CA ALA A 87 -6.35 2.26 26.78
C ALA A 87 -5.32 1.52 27.67
N VAL A 88 -4.03 1.91 27.59
CA VAL A 88 -2.92 1.30 28.33
C VAL A 88 -2.44 2.20 29.48
N GLU A 89 -2.89 3.45 29.52
CA GLU A 89 -2.74 4.40 30.64
C GLU A 89 -3.95 4.34 31.59
#